data_AF-A0A973GLP6-F1
#
_entry.id   AF-A0A973GLP6-F1
#
_cell.length_a   1.000
_cell.length_b   1.000
_cell.length_c   1.000
_cell.angle_alpha   90.00
_cell.angle_beta   90.00
_cell.angle_gamma   90.00
#
_symmetry.space_group_name_H-M   'P 1'
#
loop_
_entity.id
_entity.type
_entity.pdbx_description
1 polymer ?
#
loop_
_entity_poly.entity_id
_entity_poly.type
_entity_poly.pdbx_seq_one_letter_code
_entity_poly.pdbx_strand_id
1 'polypeptide(L)'
;MYERPKSFFLVIIKESVKQLISDRYLLALVAATLVLATVASVTVGFLIRPSELQLVSHYSAFGLTHLYRDQWFYLLTFVAFELAVAVINSIVAIKIQSVKGRPLAILFAWFSIGIVIFGWIIALAVLNVWTPL
;
A
#
# COMPACT_ATOMS: atom_id res chain seq x y z
N MET A 1 1.39 37.19 10.37
CA MET A 1 1.44 35.73 10.10
C MET A 1 1.48 35.05 11.47
N TYR A 2 0.37 34.46 11.93
CA TYR A 2 0.28 33.88 13.28
C TYR A 2 0.83 32.45 13.25
N GLU A 3 2.06 32.25 13.72
CA GLU A 3 2.62 30.90 13.87
C GLU A 3 1.82 30.14 14.93
N ARG A 4 1.24 28.99 14.56
CA ARG A 4 0.57 28.13 15.53
C ARG A 4 1.63 27.45 16.40
N PRO A 5 1.47 27.46 17.74
CA PRO A 5 2.44 26.86 18.63
C PRO A 5 2.53 25.35 18.40
N LYS A 6 3.73 24.76 18.50
CA LYS A 6 3.96 23.31 18.33
C LYS A 6 3.04 22.43 19.19
N SER A 7 2.63 22.94 20.36
CA SER A 7 1.65 22.30 21.25
C SER A 7 0.30 22.03 20.58
N PHE A 8 -0.13 22.88 19.65
CA PHE A 8 -1.39 22.75 18.94
C PHE A 8 -1.46 21.47 18.08
N PHE A 9 -0.37 21.13 17.38
CA PHE A 9 -0.31 19.92 16.55
C PHE A 9 -0.36 18.64 17.39
N LEU A 10 0.36 18.61 18.51
CA LEU A 10 0.38 17.46 19.42
C LEU A 10 -1.01 17.19 20.01
N VAL A 11 -1.77 18.23 20.33
CA VAL A 11 -3.16 18.10 20.81
C VAL A 11 -4.04 17.45 19.74
N ILE A 12 -3.95 17.89 18.48
CA ILE A 12 -4.75 17.31 17.38
C ILE A 12 -4.43 15.83 17.18
N ILE A 13 -3.16 15.46 17.20
CA ILE A 13 -2.74 14.06 17.03
C ILE A 13 -3.29 13.22 18.19
N LYS A 14 -3.15 13.68 19.44
CA LYS A 14 -3.63 12.97 20.62
C LYS A 14 -5.14 12.76 20.59
N GLU A 15 -5.91 13.78 20.23
CA GLU A 15 -7.37 13.66 20.13
C GLU A 15 -7.79 12.74 18.98
N SER A 16 -7.11 12.79 17.83
CA SER A 16 -7.37 11.89 16.70
C SER A 16 -7.13 10.42 17.07
N VAL A 17 -6.04 10.13 17.77
CA VAL A 17 -5.72 8.78 18.26
C VAL A 17 -6.73 8.32 19.31
N LYS A 18 -7.09 9.20 20.26
CA LYS A 18 -8.11 8.89 21.26
C LYS A 18 -9.47 8.58 20.63
N GLN A 19 -9.86 9.35 19.61
CA GLN A 19 -11.10 9.16 18.87
C GLN A 19 -11.10 7.82 18.12
N LEU A 20 -9.98 7.46 17.48
CA LEU A 20 -9.82 6.16 16.84
C LEU A 20 -9.96 5.00 17.84
N ILE A 21 -9.23 5.06 18.96
CA ILE A 21 -9.25 3.98 19.99
C ILE A 21 -10.65 3.82 20.60
N SER A 22 -11.41 4.91 20.69
CA SER A 22 -12.79 4.88 21.21
C SER A 22 -13.77 4.22 20.22
N ASP A 23 -13.50 4.27 18.91
CA ASP A 23 -14.31 3.61 17.88
C ASP A 23 -13.73 2.24 17.51
N ARG A 24 -14.09 1.22 18.29
CA ARG A 24 -13.58 -0.15 18.15
C ARG A 24 -13.75 -0.74 16.75
N TYR A 25 -14.82 -0.35 16.05
CA TYR A 25 -15.08 -0.87 14.70
C TYR A 25 -14.14 -0.24 13.67
N LEU A 26 -13.98 1.09 13.69
CA LEU A 26 -13.02 1.76 12.80
C LEU A 26 -11.58 1.31 13.12
N LEU A 27 -11.25 1.18 14.41
CA LEU A 27 -9.96 0.65 14.85
C LEU A 27 -9.70 -0.75 14.27
N ALA A 28 -10.70 -1.64 14.32
CA ALA A 28 -10.58 -2.98 13.75
C ALA A 28 -10.34 -2.95 12.23
N LEU A 29 -11.01 -2.06 11.49
CA LEU A 29 -10.79 -1.91 10.04
C LEU A 29 -9.40 -1.37 9.71
N VAL A 30 -8.92 -0.38 10.46
CA VAL A 30 -7.56 0.15 10.32
C VAL A 30 -6.52 -0.94 10.62
N ALA A 31 -6.69 -1.66 11.73
CA ALA A 31 -5.82 -2.77 12.09
C ALA A 31 -5.84 -3.88 11.03
N ALA A 32 -7.02 -4.26 10.54
CA ALA A 32 -7.17 -5.25 9.47
C ALA A 32 -6.47 -4.81 8.19
N THR A 33 -6.59 -3.53 7.81
CA THR A 33 -5.89 -2.98 6.63
C THR A 33 -4.38 -3.10 6.77
N LEU A 34 -3.83 -2.72 7.94
CA LEU A 34 -2.38 -2.79 8.20
C LEU A 34 -1.86 -4.22 8.24
N VAL A 35 -2.59 -5.14 8.88
CA VAL A 35 -2.24 -6.57 8.92
C VAL A 35 -2.31 -7.16 7.52
N LEU A 36 -3.37 -6.90 6.78
CA LEU A 36 -3.56 -7.41 5.42
C LEU A 36 -2.44 -6.93 4.49
N ALA A 37 -2.11 -5.65 4.52
CA ALA A 37 -1.01 -5.09 3.74
C ALA A 37 0.34 -5.70 4.14
N THR A 38 0.57 -5.92 5.44
CA THR A 38 1.78 -6.59 5.92
C THR A 38 1.88 -8.02 5.37
N VAL A 39 0.79 -8.79 5.42
CA VAL A 39 0.74 -10.16 4.87
C VAL A 39 0.95 -10.13 3.36
N ALA A 40 0.32 -9.21 2.64
CA ALA A 40 0.47 -9.03 1.21
C ALA A 40 1.94 -8.71 0.84
N SER A 41 2.53 -7.71 1.49
CA SER A 41 3.92 -7.30 1.33
C SER A 41 4.91 -8.44 1.61
N VAL A 42 4.71 -9.19 2.70
CA VAL A 42 5.56 -10.34 3.04
C VAL A 42 5.43 -11.43 1.98
N THR A 43 4.21 -11.74 1.56
CA THR A 43 3.95 -12.76 0.52
C THR A 43 4.64 -12.38 -0.80
N VAL A 44 4.42 -11.16 -1.29
CA VAL A 44 5.05 -10.64 -2.51
C VAL A 44 6.57 -10.63 -2.35
N GLY A 45 7.09 -10.16 -1.23
CA GLY A 45 8.53 -10.11 -0.94
C GLY A 45 9.22 -11.47 -1.01
N PHE A 46 8.60 -12.53 -0.48
CA PHE A 46 9.14 -13.89 -0.56
C PHE A 46 9.02 -14.52 -1.95
N LEU A 47 8.07 -14.08 -2.78
CA LEU A 47 7.90 -14.59 -4.14
C LEU A 47 8.87 -13.95 -5.14
N ILE A 48 9.42 -12.78 -4.84
CA ILE A 48 10.41 -12.12 -5.69
C ILE A 48 11.70 -12.93 -5.69
N ARG A 49 12.08 -13.45 -6.86
CA ARG A 49 13.35 -14.15 -7.06
C ARG A 49 14.39 -13.18 -7.64
N PRO A 50 15.53 -12.96 -6.97
CA PRO A 50 16.64 -12.22 -7.55
C PRO A 50 17.10 -12.94 -8.83
N SER A 51 17.16 -12.19 -9.93
CA SER A 51 17.65 -12.71 -11.20
C SER A 51 18.51 -11.64 -11.87
N GLU A 52 19.79 -11.94 -11.99
CA GLU A 52 20.80 -11.06 -12.60
C GLU A 52 20.89 -11.28 -14.13
N LEU A 53 19.82 -11.77 -14.76
CA LEU A 53 19.77 -11.97 -16.21
C LEU A 53 19.77 -10.61 -16.92
N GLN A 54 20.96 -10.07 -17.15
CA GLN A 54 21.21 -9.01 -18.12
C GLN A 54 21.04 -9.60 -19.52
N LEU A 55 19.83 -9.55 -20.07
CA LEU A 55 19.61 -9.95 -21.46
C LEU A 55 20.27 -8.93 -22.38
N VAL A 56 21.44 -9.28 -22.94
CA VAL A 56 22.16 -8.49 -23.94
C VAL A 56 21.26 -8.32 -25.16
N SER A 57 20.75 -7.10 -25.36
CA SER A 57 19.91 -6.74 -26.50
C SER A 57 20.74 -6.72 -27.79
N HIS A 58 20.37 -7.57 -28.74
CA HIS A 58 20.84 -7.44 -30.13
C HIS A 58 19.71 -6.84 -30.96
N TYR A 59 19.97 -5.70 -31.60
CA TYR A 59 19.06 -5.12 -32.59
C TYR A 59 19.11 -6.00 -33.85
N SER A 60 18.00 -6.64 -34.24
CA SER A 60 17.87 -7.28 -35.55
C SER A 60 16.93 -6.48 -36.45
N ALA A 61 17.25 -6.41 -37.75
CA ALA A 61 16.50 -5.63 -38.74
C ALA A 61 15.12 -6.23 -39.09
N PHE A 62 14.77 -7.42 -38.59
CA PHE A 62 13.57 -8.18 -38.99
C PHE A 62 12.85 -8.84 -37.81
N GLY A 63 12.57 -8.07 -36.76
CA GLY A 63 11.44 -8.26 -35.85
C GLY A 63 11.22 -9.66 -35.24
N LEU A 64 11.58 -9.80 -33.96
CA LEU A 64 10.83 -10.63 -33.00
C LEU A 64 10.79 -9.83 -31.69
N THR A 65 9.62 -9.80 -31.06
CA THR A 65 9.29 -9.01 -29.86
C THR A 65 10.30 -9.26 -28.74
N HIS A 66 11.19 -8.31 -28.49
CA HIS A 66 12.07 -8.36 -27.32
C HIS A 66 11.29 -7.84 -26.12
N LEU A 67 10.81 -8.75 -25.26
CA LEU A 67 10.22 -8.41 -23.97
C LEU A 67 11.31 -7.84 -23.06
N TYR A 68 11.39 -6.51 -23.01
CA TYR A 68 12.18 -5.79 -22.01
C TYR A 68 11.56 -6.10 -20.64
N ARG A 69 12.17 -7.02 -19.88
CA ARG A 69 11.88 -7.18 -18.46
C ARG A 69 12.83 -6.26 -17.72
N ASP A 70 12.27 -5.39 -16.89
CA ASP A 70 13.02 -4.57 -15.96
C ASP A 70 13.84 -5.45 -14.98
N GLN A 71 14.55 -4.82 -14.05
CA GLN A 71 15.27 -5.56 -13.02
C GLN A 71 14.30 -6.07 -11.94
N TRP A 72 14.64 -7.22 -11.34
CA TRP A 72 13.81 -7.87 -10.32
C TRP A 72 13.47 -6.94 -9.14
N PHE A 73 14.33 -5.97 -8.82
CA PHE A 73 14.09 -5.02 -7.73
C PHE A 73 12.90 -4.10 -7.97
N TYR A 74 12.45 -3.90 -9.22
CA TYR A 74 11.22 -3.13 -9.47
C TYR A 74 9.99 -3.81 -8.87
N LEU A 75 10.02 -5.13 -8.70
CA LEU A 75 8.95 -5.87 -8.04
C LEU A 75 8.84 -5.50 -6.54
N LEU A 76 9.90 -4.98 -5.92
CA LEU A 76 9.86 -4.47 -4.55
C LEU A 76 8.96 -3.22 -4.42
N THR A 77 8.65 -2.54 -5.53
CA THR A 77 7.70 -1.42 -5.51
C THR A 77 6.29 -1.87 -5.10
N PHE A 78 5.88 -3.11 -5.42
CA PHE A 78 4.63 -3.67 -4.92
C PHE A 78 4.63 -3.84 -3.41
N VAL A 79 5.75 -4.30 -2.83
CA VAL A 79 5.92 -4.42 -1.37
C VAL A 79 5.78 -3.05 -0.70
N ALA A 80 6.45 -2.04 -1.24
CA ALA A 80 6.39 -0.67 -0.72
C ALA A 80 5.00 -0.03 -0.92
N PHE A 81 4.36 -0.30 -2.06
CA PHE A 81 3.03 0.21 -2.40
C PHE A 81 1.98 -0.25 -1.38
N GLU A 82 1.92 -1.55 -1.06
CA GLU A 82 0.96 -2.10 -0.10
C GLU A 82 1.07 -1.41 1.27
N LEU A 83 2.30 -1.27 1.79
CA LEU A 83 2.54 -0.62 3.07
C LEU A 83 2.20 0.89 3.02
N ALA A 84 2.61 1.57 1.96
CA ALA A 84 2.35 2.99 1.80
C ALA A 84 0.85 3.29 1.72
N VAL A 85 0.12 2.54 0.90
CA VAL A 85 -1.33 2.66 0.74
C VAL A 85 -2.04 2.42 2.07
N ALA A 86 -1.69 1.36 2.79
CA ALA A 86 -2.31 1.05 4.08
C ALA A 86 -2.09 2.16 5.12
N VAL A 87 -0.87 2.70 5.22
CA VAL A 87 -0.55 3.79 6.16
C VAL A 87 -1.27 5.08 5.77
N ILE A 88 -1.16 5.50 4.50
CA ILE A 88 -1.74 6.75 4.01
C ILE A 88 -3.27 6.71 4.17
N ASN A 89 -3.91 5.64 3.72
CA ASN A 89 -5.36 5.53 3.81
C ASN A 89 -5.85 5.39 5.26
N SER A 90 -5.09 4.76 6.15
CA SER A 90 -5.42 4.73 7.59
C SER A 90 -5.41 6.13 8.19
N ILE A 91 -4.38 6.94 7.88
CA ILE A 91 -4.30 8.34 8.31
C ILE A 91 -5.50 9.13 7.77
N VAL A 92 -5.83 8.95 6.49
CA VAL A 92 -6.97 9.62 5.86
C VAL A 92 -8.30 9.19 6.51
N ALA A 93 -8.51 7.90 6.79
CA ALA A 93 -9.71 7.41 7.46
C ALA A 93 -9.89 8.04 8.85
N ILE A 94 -8.83 8.09 9.65
CA ILE A 94 -8.82 8.74 10.97
C ILE A 94 -9.13 10.24 10.82
N LYS A 95 -8.56 10.89 9.81
CA LYS A 95 -8.83 12.31 9.55
C LYS A 95 -10.28 12.55 9.12
N ILE A 96 -10.84 11.67 8.29
CA ILE A 96 -12.25 11.73 7.88
C ILE A 96 -13.16 11.58 9.10
N GLN A 97 -12.82 10.72 10.06
CA GLN A 97 -13.61 10.54 11.29
C GLN A 97 -13.74 11.86 12.07
N SER A 98 -12.66 12.64 12.17
CA SER A 98 -12.65 13.92 12.89
C SER A 98 -13.31 15.09 12.12
N VAL A 99 -13.31 15.06 10.77
CA VAL A 99 -13.78 16.19 9.95
C VAL A 99 -15.16 15.97 9.33
N LYS A 100 -15.47 14.74 8.93
CA LYS A 100 -16.69 14.38 8.17
C LYS A 100 -17.58 13.37 8.90
N GLY A 101 -17.09 12.79 10.00
CA GLY A 101 -17.83 11.88 10.84
C GLY A 101 -17.62 10.40 10.52
N ARG A 102 -18.17 9.56 11.41
CA ARG A 102 -17.95 8.12 11.45
C ARG A 102 -18.38 7.34 10.20
N PRO A 103 -19.57 7.56 9.60
CA PRO A 103 -20.01 6.74 8.46
C PRO A 103 -19.07 6.84 7.26
N LEU A 104 -18.59 8.04 6.94
CA LEU A 104 -17.68 8.24 5.82
C LEU A 104 -16.29 7.66 6.10
N ALA A 105 -15.82 7.73 7.35
CA ALA A 105 -14.56 7.12 7.76
C ALA A 105 -14.59 5.60 7.61
N ILE A 106 -15.70 4.96 8.00
CA ILE A 106 -15.91 3.51 7.84
C ILE A 106 -15.93 3.12 6.37
N LEU A 107 -16.67 3.84 5.53
CA LEU A 107 -16.71 3.59 4.09
C LEU A 107 -15.31 3.67 3.48
N PHE A 108 -14.55 4.70 3.84
CA PHE A 108 -13.19 4.90 3.35
C PHE A 108 -12.23 3.81 3.84
N ALA A 109 -12.35 3.35 5.09
CA ALA A 109 -11.55 2.25 5.61
C ALA A 109 -11.82 0.93 4.86
N TRP A 110 -13.07 0.62 4.55
CA TRP A 110 -13.42 -0.52 3.69
C TRP A 110 -12.87 -0.39 2.27
N PHE A 111 -12.96 0.80 1.69
CA PHE A 111 -12.35 1.08 0.40
C PHE A 111 -10.84 0.83 0.42
N SER A 112 -10.14 1.21 1.49
CA SER A 112 -8.72 0.92 1.65
C SER A 112 -8.41 -0.59 1.69
N ILE A 113 -9.23 -1.39 2.37
CA ILE A 113 -9.10 -2.86 2.35
C ILE A 113 -9.23 -3.37 0.91
N GLY A 114 -10.22 -2.86 0.17
CA GLY A 114 -10.40 -3.18 -1.25
C GLY A 114 -9.16 -2.87 -2.09
N ILE A 115 -8.54 -1.69 -1.91
CA ILE A 115 -7.32 -1.31 -2.64
C ILE A 115 -6.18 -2.29 -2.35
N VAL A 116 -5.95 -2.64 -1.07
CA VAL A 116 -4.90 -3.59 -0.67
C VAL A 116 -5.13 -4.96 -1.30
N ILE A 117 -6.36 -5.47 -1.29
CA ILE A 117 -6.68 -6.75 -1.95
C ILE A 117 -6.42 -6.68 -3.45
N PHE A 118 -6.87 -5.61 -4.11
CA PHE A 118 -6.67 -5.43 -5.54
C PHE A 118 -5.18 -5.29 -5.90
N GLY A 119 -4.43 -4.51 -5.13
CA GLY A 119 -2.98 -4.36 -5.28
C GLY A 119 -2.27 -5.70 -5.16
N TRP A 120 -2.65 -6.51 -4.16
CA TRP A 120 -2.07 -7.83 -3.96
C TRP A 120 -2.39 -8.78 -5.12
N ILE A 121 -3.63 -8.81 -5.61
CA ILE A 121 -4.01 -9.61 -6.79
C ILE A 121 -3.18 -9.19 -8.01
N ILE A 122 -3.01 -7.89 -8.25
CA ILE A 122 -2.21 -7.38 -9.36
C ILE A 122 -0.74 -7.79 -9.19
N ALA A 123 -0.17 -7.64 -7.99
CA ALA A 123 1.20 -8.04 -7.70
C ALA A 123 1.42 -9.53 -7.99
N LEU A 124 0.51 -10.40 -7.55
CA LEU A 124 0.58 -11.84 -7.84
C LEU A 124 0.45 -12.15 -9.33
N ALA A 125 -0.45 -11.47 -10.05
CA ALA A 125 -0.61 -11.63 -11.49
C ALA A 125 0.66 -11.23 -12.25
N VAL A 126 1.29 -10.12 -11.87
CA VAL A 126 2.56 -9.67 -12.46
C VAL A 126 3.68 -10.66 -12.14
N LEU A 127 3.80 -11.10 -10.89
CA LEU A 127 4.79 -12.09 -10.49
C LEU A 127 4.64 -13.41 -11.25
N ASN A 128 3.41 -13.88 -11.49
CA ASN A 128 3.17 -15.11 -12.26
C ASN A 128 3.67 -15.02 -13.72
N VAL A 129 3.62 -13.82 -14.32
CA VAL A 129 4.17 -13.59 -15.67
C VAL A 129 5.71 -13.51 -15.64
N TRP A 130 6.27 -12.95 -14.57
CA TRP A 130 7.71 -12.75 -14.40
C TRP A 130 8.46 -14.02 -14.01
N THR A 131 7.90 -14.76 -13.06
CA THR A 131 8.40 -16.00 -12.51
C THR A 131 7.24 -17.00 -12.54
N PRO A 132 6.98 -17.64 -13.70
CA PRO A 132 5.99 -18.71 -13.74
C PRO A 132 6.39 -19.77 -12.71
N LEU A 133 5.49 -20.01 -11.76
CA LEU A 133 5.65 -21.00 -10.70
C LEU A 133 5.67 -22.42 -11.28
#